data_AF-A0A1I0Q2E4-F1
#
_entry.id   AF-A0A1I0Q2E4-F1
#
_cell.length_a   1.000
_cell.length_b   1.000
_cell.length_c   1.000
_cell.angle_alpha   90.00
_cell.angle_beta   90.00
_cell.angle_gamma   90.00
#
_symmetry.space_group_name_H-M   'P 1'
#
loop_
_entity.id
_entity.type
_entity.pdbx_description
1 polymer ?
#
loop_
_entity_poly.entity_id
_entity_poly.type
_entity_poly.pdbx_seq_one_letter_code
_entity_poly.pdbx_strand_id
1 'polypeptide(L)'
;MRHLPTNNYHCEETCKSDKPFKKAARSKQSLFREEYLKVGFDPSNRFGKYGAFLLPEDADAGLNFYEGFRSDILHLIRKRYPKLTTAQHAGLYANMLRSEHIPWNVFVPMKADLQAAAKVFNDIIGEPLIDVITDIRIEWAPEKTKCLNDNTSFDAYIEFLHDGQLGGLGIEVKYTEEGYHFGGKEKREVMDEKSQYAIITRSCGLYKEEIASKPIRETSLCLNKFRQIWRNHILGESMVMNKMVERFYSVTLYPCGNPHFTKVLPKYREFLTDYGLSTFKFITFESLFDLLKVHYPKESQFQNWIEYLQTRYPF
;
A
#
# COMPACT_ATOMS: atom_id res chain seq x y z
N MET A 1 -28.05 23.94 -12.29
CA MET A 1 -26.99 23.03 -12.77
C MET A 1 -25.91 23.87 -13.41
N ARG A 2 -24.70 23.91 -12.84
CA ARG A 2 -23.56 24.51 -13.56
C ARG A 2 -23.09 23.46 -14.57
N HIS A 3 -23.04 23.81 -15.86
CA HIS A 3 -22.35 23.00 -16.85
C HIS A 3 -20.86 22.97 -16.45
N LEU A 4 -20.44 21.85 -15.87
CA LEU A 4 -19.03 21.56 -15.67
C LEU A 4 -18.43 21.26 -17.05
N PRO A 5 -17.24 21.78 -17.36
CA PRO A 5 -16.63 21.60 -18.67
C PRO A 5 -16.41 20.11 -18.95
N THR A 6 -16.86 19.65 -20.12
CA THR A 6 -16.68 18.29 -20.65
C THR A 6 -15.74 18.24 -21.85
N ASN A 7 -15.07 19.35 -22.20
CA ASN A 7 -14.29 19.44 -23.43
C ASN A 7 -12.78 19.37 -23.19
N ASN A 8 -12.18 18.46 -23.96
CA ASN A 8 -10.81 18.39 -24.43
C ASN A 8 -9.98 19.67 -24.25
N TYR A 9 -8.78 19.46 -23.72
CA TYR A 9 -7.61 20.35 -23.62
C TYR A 9 -7.28 20.95 -22.24
N HIS A 10 -6.05 20.59 -21.83
CA HIS A 10 -5.20 21.17 -20.78
C HIS A 10 -5.45 20.77 -19.32
N CYS A 11 -5.18 19.50 -19.01
CA CYS A 11 -4.49 19.17 -17.76
C CYS A 11 -2.97 19.47 -17.86
N GLU A 12 -2.57 20.45 -18.68
CA GLU A 12 -1.18 20.93 -18.80
C GLU A 12 -0.84 22.01 -17.77
N GLU A 13 -1.83 22.56 -17.05
CA GLU A 13 -1.56 23.27 -15.79
C GLU A 13 -1.13 22.26 -14.72
N THR A 14 0.07 21.73 -14.91
CA THR A 14 0.75 20.88 -13.97
C THR A 14 0.97 21.66 -12.69
N CYS A 15 0.74 21.00 -11.55
CA CYS A 15 1.35 21.45 -10.32
C CYS A 15 2.87 21.55 -10.58
N LYS A 16 3.42 22.77 -10.65
CA LYS A 16 4.83 23.01 -11.07
C LYS A 16 5.86 22.27 -10.20
N SER A 17 5.46 21.80 -9.01
CA SER A 17 6.28 21.01 -8.10
C SER A 17 6.22 19.49 -8.33
N ASP A 18 5.33 18.99 -9.19
CA ASP A 18 5.25 17.55 -9.45
C ASP A 18 6.47 17.10 -10.27
N LYS A 19 7.17 16.09 -9.76
CA LYS A 19 8.22 15.39 -10.49
C LYS A 19 7.65 14.63 -11.70
N PRO A 20 8.47 14.26 -12.70
CA PRO A 20 7.99 13.66 -13.95
C PRO A 20 7.03 12.48 -13.76
N PHE A 21 7.34 11.55 -12.85
CA PHE A 21 6.48 10.41 -12.56
C PHE A 21 5.11 10.81 -12.02
N LYS A 22 5.07 11.71 -11.02
CA LYS A 22 3.81 12.18 -10.43
C LYS A 22 2.95 12.98 -11.41
N LYS A 23 3.58 13.73 -12.32
CA LYS A 23 2.90 14.40 -13.44
C LYS A 23 2.24 13.36 -14.36
N ALA A 24 2.95 12.31 -14.75
CA ALA A 24 2.38 11.24 -15.57
C ALA A 24 1.21 10.53 -14.86
N ALA A 25 1.37 10.24 -13.57
CA ALA A 25 0.31 9.65 -12.75
C ALA A 25 -0.94 10.53 -12.67
N ARG A 26 -0.76 11.84 -12.55
CA ARG A 26 -1.86 12.79 -12.52
C ARG A 26 -2.62 12.78 -13.84
N SER A 27 -1.92 12.87 -14.96
CA SER A 27 -2.55 12.81 -16.27
C SER A 27 -3.32 11.50 -16.46
N LYS A 28 -2.76 10.37 -16.01
CA LYS A 28 -3.43 9.08 -16.08
C LYS A 28 -4.71 9.04 -15.21
N GLN A 29 -4.67 9.50 -13.97
CA GLN A 29 -5.87 9.55 -13.12
C GLN A 29 -6.93 10.52 -13.65
N SER A 30 -6.52 11.66 -14.24
CA SER A 30 -7.43 12.59 -14.90
C SER A 30 -8.14 11.95 -16.10
N LEU A 31 -7.38 11.27 -16.97
CA LEU A 31 -7.93 10.52 -18.11
C LEU A 31 -8.84 9.38 -17.64
N PHE A 32 -8.45 8.63 -16.61
CA PHE A 32 -9.29 7.59 -16.04
C PHE A 32 -10.64 8.14 -15.57
N ARG A 33 -10.63 9.27 -14.85
CA ARG A 33 -11.86 9.92 -14.39
C ARG A 33 -12.76 10.36 -15.55
N GLU A 34 -12.18 11.00 -16.56
CA GLU A 34 -12.92 11.51 -17.71
C GLU A 34 -13.43 10.39 -18.61
N GLU A 35 -12.58 9.40 -18.92
CA GLU A 35 -12.87 8.40 -19.95
C GLU A 35 -13.49 7.12 -19.41
N TYR A 36 -13.13 6.70 -18.20
CA TYR A 36 -13.67 5.49 -17.59
C TYR A 36 -14.84 5.80 -16.66
N LEU A 37 -14.66 6.74 -15.71
CA LEU A 37 -15.73 7.10 -14.78
C LEU A 37 -16.80 8.02 -15.40
N LYS A 38 -16.47 8.71 -16.51
CA LYS A 38 -17.35 9.69 -17.17
C LYS A 38 -17.85 10.79 -16.23
N VAL A 39 -17.00 11.24 -15.30
CA VAL A 39 -17.32 12.32 -14.36
C VAL A 39 -16.43 13.54 -14.56
N GLY A 40 -17.02 14.71 -14.30
CA GLY A 40 -16.40 16.01 -14.54
C GLY A 40 -15.41 16.43 -13.46
N PHE A 41 -14.91 17.66 -13.59
CA PHE A 41 -14.12 18.31 -12.56
C PHE A 41 -14.37 19.81 -12.51
N ASP A 42 -14.03 20.40 -11.38
CA ASP A 42 -14.14 21.84 -11.17
C ASP A 42 -12.74 22.43 -10.92
N PRO A 43 -12.17 23.20 -11.87
CA PRO A 43 -10.87 23.84 -11.69
C PRO A 43 -10.89 24.93 -10.60
N SER A 44 -12.06 25.47 -10.26
CA SER A 44 -12.24 26.42 -9.17
C SER A 44 -12.33 25.76 -7.79
N ASN A 45 -12.60 24.44 -7.76
CA ASN A 45 -12.60 23.67 -6.53
C ASN A 45 -11.16 23.32 -6.12
N ARG A 46 -10.79 23.59 -4.87
CA ARG A 46 -9.46 23.29 -4.33
C ARG A 46 -9.02 21.83 -4.51
N PHE A 47 -9.98 20.90 -4.53
CA PHE A 47 -9.75 19.47 -4.77
C PHE A 47 -9.73 19.19 -6.29
N GLY A 48 -10.69 19.71 -7.05
CA GLY A 48 -10.82 19.48 -8.50
C GLY A 48 -9.74 20.13 -9.37
N LYS A 49 -9.00 21.12 -8.85
CA LYS A 49 -8.06 21.99 -9.58
C LYS A 49 -7.14 21.27 -10.58
N TYR A 50 -6.69 20.06 -10.27
CA TYR A 50 -5.66 19.35 -11.06
C TYR A 50 -6.14 18.03 -11.64
N GLY A 51 -7.45 17.83 -11.79
CA GLY A 51 -7.98 16.68 -12.52
C GLY A 51 -7.88 15.32 -11.81
N ALA A 52 -7.22 15.24 -10.66
CA ALA A 52 -6.98 13.96 -9.97
C ALA A 52 -7.72 13.80 -8.64
N PHE A 53 -8.75 14.63 -8.42
CA PHE A 53 -9.72 14.42 -7.37
C PHE A 53 -11.11 14.26 -7.99
N LEU A 54 -11.90 13.42 -7.35
CA LEU A 54 -13.35 13.37 -7.52
C LEU A 54 -14.00 14.56 -6.82
N LEU A 55 -15.09 15.06 -7.39
CA LEU A 55 -15.95 16.03 -6.71
C LEU A 55 -16.67 15.37 -5.53
N PRO A 56 -17.17 16.14 -4.54
CA PRO A 56 -17.78 15.57 -3.35
C PRO A 56 -18.88 14.54 -3.64
N GLU A 57 -19.78 14.82 -4.59
CA GLU A 57 -20.88 13.91 -4.94
C GLU A 57 -20.36 12.56 -5.50
N ASP A 58 -19.36 12.61 -6.39
CA ASP A 58 -18.71 11.43 -6.98
C ASP A 58 -17.90 10.63 -5.95
N ALA A 59 -17.22 11.34 -5.06
CA ALA A 59 -16.47 10.75 -3.96
C ALA A 59 -17.43 10.04 -2.99
N ASP A 60 -18.51 10.70 -2.56
CA ASP A 60 -19.52 10.15 -1.65
C ASP A 60 -20.26 8.94 -2.27
N ALA A 61 -20.42 8.93 -3.60
CA ALA A 61 -20.91 7.78 -4.36
C ALA A 61 -19.93 6.60 -4.43
N GLY A 62 -18.67 6.78 -3.98
CA GLY A 62 -17.65 5.74 -3.95
C GLY A 62 -17.02 5.45 -5.31
N LEU A 63 -17.00 6.41 -6.24
CA LEU A 63 -16.43 6.22 -7.57
C LEU A 63 -14.90 6.04 -7.58
N ASN A 64 -14.24 6.26 -6.44
CA ASN A 64 -12.84 5.89 -6.25
C ASN A 64 -12.63 4.37 -6.12
N PHE A 65 -13.72 3.60 -6.01
CA PHE A 65 -13.70 2.16 -5.86
C PHE A 65 -14.32 1.44 -7.06
N TYR A 66 -13.75 0.28 -7.39
CA TYR A 66 -14.18 -0.54 -8.52
C TYR A 66 -15.64 -0.95 -8.36
N GLU A 67 -16.43 -0.74 -9.41
CA GLU A 67 -17.89 -0.94 -9.39
C GLU A 67 -18.31 -2.35 -8.98
N GLY A 68 -17.65 -3.38 -9.54
CA GLY A 68 -18.02 -4.78 -9.28
C GLY A 68 -17.81 -5.25 -7.84
N PHE A 69 -17.05 -4.50 -7.04
CA PHE A 69 -16.81 -4.78 -5.61
C PHE A 69 -17.10 -3.55 -4.71
N ARG A 70 -17.71 -2.50 -5.25
CA ARG A 70 -17.87 -1.21 -4.56
C ARG A 70 -18.68 -1.37 -3.27
N SER A 71 -19.79 -2.10 -3.32
CA SER A 71 -20.65 -2.30 -2.16
C SER A 71 -19.90 -2.97 -0.99
N ASP A 72 -19.11 -4.01 -1.27
CA ASP A 72 -18.32 -4.73 -0.27
C ASP A 72 -17.20 -3.85 0.29
N ILE A 73 -16.49 -3.13 -0.58
CA ILE A 73 -15.46 -2.18 -0.18
C ILE A 73 -16.05 -1.11 0.75
N LEU A 74 -17.15 -0.47 0.35
CA LEU A 74 -17.80 0.57 1.16
C LEU A 74 -18.32 0.02 2.49
N HIS A 75 -18.85 -1.21 2.51
CA HIS A 75 -19.25 -1.88 3.73
C HIS A 75 -18.07 -2.05 4.70
N LEU A 76 -16.93 -2.57 4.21
CA LEU A 76 -15.75 -2.78 5.02
C LEU A 76 -15.10 -1.47 5.49
N ILE A 77 -15.10 -0.42 4.66
CA ILE A 77 -14.62 0.92 5.06
C ILE A 77 -15.48 1.46 6.21
N ARG A 78 -16.82 1.38 6.12
CA ARG A 78 -17.72 1.84 7.20
C ARG A 78 -17.52 1.07 8.50
N LYS A 79 -17.28 -0.25 8.40
CA LYS A 79 -16.95 -1.09 9.56
C LYS A 79 -15.61 -0.68 10.20
N ARG A 80 -14.60 -0.38 9.38
CA ARG A 80 -13.26 0.01 9.84
C ARG A 80 -13.20 1.43 10.40
N TYR A 81 -13.94 2.34 9.79
CA TYR A 81 -14.02 3.76 10.13
C TYR A 81 -15.49 4.18 10.26
N PRO A 82 -16.12 3.95 11.43
CA PRO A 82 -17.49 4.40 11.67
C PRO A 82 -17.68 5.91 11.50
N LYS A 83 -16.60 6.69 11.70
CA LYS A 83 -16.53 8.13 11.43
C LYS A 83 -15.19 8.46 10.80
N LEU A 84 -15.22 8.98 9.56
CA LEU A 84 -14.05 9.51 8.88
C LEU A 84 -13.91 11.01 9.14
N THR A 85 -12.69 11.46 9.40
CA THR A 85 -12.38 12.90 9.35
C THR A 85 -12.44 13.39 7.90
N THR A 86 -12.60 14.70 7.68
CA THR A 86 -12.57 15.29 6.33
C THR A 86 -11.28 14.96 5.57
N ALA A 87 -10.14 14.89 6.26
CA ALA A 87 -8.85 14.57 5.66
C ALA A 87 -8.77 13.09 5.24
N GLN A 88 -9.26 12.17 6.08
CA GLN A 88 -9.33 10.74 5.74
C GLN A 88 -10.30 10.51 4.59
N HIS A 89 -11.48 11.14 4.63
CA HIS A 89 -12.43 11.07 3.54
C HIS A 89 -11.82 11.58 2.23
N ALA A 90 -11.20 12.76 2.24
CA ALA A 90 -10.57 13.31 1.04
C ALA A 90 -9.44 12.43 0.50
N GLY A 91 -8.62 11.82 1.36
CA GLY A 91 -7.57 10.89 0.95
C GLY A 91 -8.14 9.61 0.33
N LEU A 92 -9.05 8.96 1.04
CA LEU A 92 -9.57 7.64 0.70
C LEU A 92 -10.64 7.65 -0.40
N TYR A 93 -11.55 8.62 -0.39
CA TYR A 93 -12.70 8.66 -1.31
C TYR A 93 -12.53 9.60 -2.49
N ALA A 94 -11.67 10.63 -2.40
CA ALA A 94 -11.60 11.66 -3.43
C ALA A 94 -10.24 11.70 -4.16
N ASN A 95 -9.13 11.52 -3.45
CA ASN A 95 -7.79 11.71 -4.01
C ASN A 95 -7.32 10.46 -4.77
N MET A 96 -7.35 10.53 -6.09
CA MET A 96 -6.98 9.42 -6.96
C MET A 96 -5.45 9.24 -7.09
N LEU A 97 -4.66 10.18 -6.57
CA LEU A 97 -3.19 10.17 -6.64
C LEU A 97 -2.48 9.60 -5.41
N ARG A 98 -3.21 9.33 -4.34
CA ARG A 98 -2.66 8.71 -3.14
C ARG A 98 -2.94 7.22 -3.08
N SER A 99 -2.11 6.48 -2.34
CA SER A 99 -2.24 5.04 -2.24
C SER A 99 -3.41 4.55 -1.36
N GLU A 100 -4.03 5.36 -0.50
CA GLU A 100 -4.93 4.84 0.56
C GLU A 100 -6.15 4.06 0.04
N HIS A 101 -6.61 4.34 -1.17
CA HIS A 101 -7.74 3.65 -1.79
C HIS A 101 -7.35 2.37 -2.54
N ILE A 102 -6.06 2.21 -2.87
CA ILE A 102 -5.55 1.10 -3.67
C ILE A 102 -5.65 -0.23 -2.92
N PRO A 103 -5.30 -0.35 -1.62
CA PRO A 103 -5.47 -1.59 -0.88
C PRO A 103 -6.91 -2.12 -0.93
N TRP A 104 -7.90 -1.22 -0.87
CA TRP A 104 -9.30 -1.57 -0.97
C TRP A 104 -9.67 -2.12 -2.35
N ASN A 105 -9.18 -1.48 -3.43
CA ASN A 105 -9.45 -1.93 -4.80
C ASN A 105 -8.70 -3.21 -5.20
N VAL A 106 -7.58 -3.52 -4.54
CA VAL A 106 -6.74 -4.68 -4.87
C VAL A 106 -7.08 -5.87 -3.97
N PHE A 107 -7.10 -5.70 -2.65
CA PHE A 107 -7.11 -6.83 -1.72
C PHE A 107 -8.51 -7.21 -1.22
N VAL A 108 -9.51 -6.32 -1.28
CA VAL A 108 -10.90 -6.71 -0.98
C VAL A 108 -11.46 -7.69 -2.02
N PRO A 109 -11.32 -7.43 -3.34
CA PRO A 109 -11.80 -8.38 -4.36
C PRO A 109 -11.14 -9.75 -4.28
N MET A 110 -9.88 -9.82 -3.83
CA MET A 110 -9.18 -11.10 -3.65
C MET A 110 -9.87 -12.05 -2.66
N LYS A 111 -10.71 -11.52 -1.76
CA LYS A 111 -11.48 -12.35 -0.82
C LYS A 111 -12.50 -13.24 -1.50
N ALA A 112 -12.91 -12.92 -2.72
CA ALA A 112 -13.87 -13.75 -3.47
C ALA A 112 -13.28 -15.10 -3.91
N ASP A 113 -11.95 -15.23 -3.98
CA ASP A 113 -11.27 -16.49 -4.22
C ASP A 113 -9.92 -16.55 -3.47
N LEU A 114 -9.97 -17.00 -2.22
CA LEU A 114 -8.79 -17.12 -1.36
C LEU A 114 -7.79 -18.18 -1.83
N GLN A 115 -8.23 -19.15 -2.66
CA GLN A 115 -7.33 -20.17 -3.23
C GLN A 115 -6.52 -19.58 -4.38
N ALA A 116 -7.14 -18.78 -5.25
CA ALA A 116 -6.41 -18.00 -6.25
C ALA A 116 -5.48 -16.97 -5.59
N ALA A 117 -5.94 -16.29 -4.53
CA ALA A 117 -5.10 -15.38 -3.75
C ALA A 117 -3.85 -16.08 -3.16
N ALA A 118 -4.01 -17.28 -2.60
CA ALA A 118 -2.89 -18.06 -2.06
C ALA A 118 -1.80 -18.33 -3.12
N LYS A 119 -2.20 -18.69 -4.34
CA LYS A 119 -1.26 -18.89 -5.46
C LYS A 119 -0.52 -17.61 -5.84
N VAL A 120 -1.22 -16.48 -5.90
CA VAL A 120 -0.61 -15.16 -6.16
C VAL A 120 0.46 -14.84 -5.11
N PHE A 121 0.15 -15.04 -3.82
CA PHE A 121 1.11 -14.73 -2.76
C PHE A 121 2.25 -15.76 -2.68
N ASN A 122 2.03 -17.03 -3.03
CA ASN A 122 3.12 -17.99 -3.19
C ASN A 122 4.11 -17.57 -4.28
N ASP A 123 3.63 -17.06 -5.41
CA ASP A 123 4.49 -16.54 -6.46
C ASP A 123 5.27 -15.28 -6.02
N ILE A 124 4.64 -14.41 -5.21
CA ILE A 124 5.31 -13.24 -4.62
C ILE A 124 6.41 -13.64 -3.63
N ILE A 125 6.16 -14.66 -2.81
CA ILE A 125 7.12 -15.18 -1.85
C ILE A 125 8.26 -15.92 -2.58
N GLY A 126 7.92 -16.64 -3.66
CA GLY A 126 8.82 -17.45 -4.48
C GLY A 126 8.87 -18.93 -4.08
N GLU A 127 7.91 -19.41 -3.29
CA GLU A 127 7.80 -20.78 -2.80
C GLU A 127 6.34 -21.16 -2.53
N PRO A 128 5.94 -22.43 -2.72
CA PRO A 128 4.58 -22.91 -2.46
C PRO A 128 4.36 -23.13 -0.96
N LEU A 129 4.27 -22.04 -0.21
CA LEU A 129 4.28 -22.05 1.26
C LEU A 129 2.89 -21.85 1.87
N ILE A 130 2.06 -21.01 1.27
CA ILE A 130 0.72 -20.71 1.73
C ILE A 130 -0.20 -21.86 1.31
N ASP A 131 -0.67 -22.64 2.28
CA ASP A 131 -1.66 -23.70 2.07
C ASP A 131 -3.06 -23.11 1.88
N VAL A 132 -3.41 -22.16 2.74
CA VAL A 132 -4.69 -21.46 2.72
C VAL A 132 -4.55 -20.07 3.32
N ILE A 133 -5.20 -19.10 2.71
CA ILE A 133 -5.41 -17.77 3.30
C ILE A 133 -6.66 -17.83 4.16
N THR A 134 -6.55 -17.42 5.42
CA THR A 134 -7.66 -17.41 6.39
C THR A 134 -8.35 -16.06 6.46
N ASP A 135 -7.62 -14.96 6.24
CA ASP A 135 -8.19 -13.61 6.20
C ASP A 135 -7.31 -12.64 5.40
N ILE A 136 -7.94 -11.58 4.89
CA ILE A 136 -7.28 -10.43 4.27
C ILE A 136 -7.81 -9.17 4.95
N ARG A 137 -6.96 -8.38 5.56
CA ARG A 137 -7.37 -7.20 6.36
C ARG A 137 -6.74 -5.94 5.78
N ILE A 138 -7.54 -4.89 5.60
CA ILE A 138 -7.06 -3.60 5.11
C ILE A 138 -6.83 -2.68 6.31
N GLU A 139 -5.73 -1.92 6.30
CA GLU A 139 -5.39 -0.96 7.36
C GLU A 139 -5.36 -1.61 8.74
N TRP A 140 -4.54 -2.66 8.86
CA TRP A 140 -4.50 -3.54 10.02
C TRP A 140 -3.17 -3.43 10.78
N ALA A 141 -3.25 -3.46 12.10
CA ALA A 141 -2.11 -3.49 13.00
C ALA A 141 -2.30 -4.58 14.06
N PRO A 142 -1.22 -5.25 14.48
CA PRO A 142 -1.24 -6.15 15.63
C PRO A 142 -1.45 -5.38 16.94
N GLU A 143 -1.56 -6.11 18.06
CA GLU A 143 -1.69 -5.52 19.38
C GLU A 143 -0.49 -4.61 19.71
N LYS A 144 -0.74 -3.31 19.84
CA LYS A 144 0.31 -2.28 19.94
C LYS A 144 1.32 -2.56 21.05
N THR A 145 0.83 -2.88 22.26
CA THR A 145 1.63 -3.09 23.46
C THR A 145 2.57 -4.28 23.40
N LYS A 146 2.31 -5.24 22.50
CA LYS A 146 3.19 -6.39 22.25
C LYS A 146 4.21 -6.13 21.13
N CYS A 147 3.93 -5.17 20.26
CA CYS A 147 4.75 -4.87 19.08
C CYS A 147 5.47 -3.52 19.23
N LEU A 148 5.37 -2.63 18.23
CA LEU A 148 6.11 -1.36 18.19
C LEU A 148 5.59 -0.29 19.17
N ASN A 149 4.50 -0.57 19.89
CA ASN A 149 3.83 0.35 20.82
C ASN A 149 3.45 1.70 20.18
N ASP A 150 3.02 1.66 18.91
CA ASP A 150 2.63 2.86 18.17
C ASP A 150 1.46 2.59 17.20
N ASN A 151 1.17 3.53 16.29
CA ASN A 151 0.08 3.42 15.32
C ASN A 151 0.51 2.87 13.96
N THR A 152 1.67 2.23 13.84
CA THR A 152 2.08 1.59 12.58
C THR A 152 1.08 0.48 12.22
N SER A 153 0.62 0.48 10.98
CA SER A 153 -0.24 -0.55 10.40
C SER A 153 0.30 -0.96 9.03
N PHE A 154 -0.09 -2.14 8.58
CA PHE A 154 0.03 -2.56 7.20
C PHE A 154 -1.15 -2.01 6.40
N ASP A 155 -0.90 -1.56 5.17
CA ASP A 155 -1.96 -1.16 4.25
C ASP A 155 -2.85 -2.36 3.91
N ALA A 156 -2.26 -3.55 3.78
CA ALA A 156 -2.97 -4.82 3.82
C ALA A 156 -2.21 -5.89 4.61
N TYR A 157 -2.93 -6.76 5.29
CA TYR A 157 -2.39 -7.92 6.01
C TYR A 157 -3.08 -9.18 5.53
N ILE A 158 -2.29 -10.17 5.11
CA ILE A 158 -2.75 -11.49 4.70
C ILE A 158 -2.43 -12.46 5.83
N GLU A 159 -3.45 -13.09 6.37
CA GLU A 159 -3.32 -14.17 7.34
C GLU A 159 -3.41 -15.50 6.61
N PHE A 160 -2.47 -16.40 6.88
CA PHE A 160 -2.43 -17.69 6.20
C PHE A 160 -2.00 -18.83 7.11
N LEU A 161 -2.25 -20.06 6.68
CA LEU A 161 -1.70 -21.26 7.29
C LEU A 161 -0.61 -21.87 6.41
N HIS A 162 0.41 -22.39 7.07
CA HIS A 162 1.47 -23.23 6.51
C HIS A 162 1.74 -24.37 7.48
N ASP A 163 1.53 -25.61 7.06
CA ASP A 163 1.64 -26.81 7.91
C ASP A 163 0.84 -26.69 9.22
N GLY A 164 -0.34 -26.07 9.13
CA GLY A 164 -1.24 -25.81 10.28
C GLY A 164 -0.78 -24.70 11.23
N GLN A 165 0.35 -24.04 10.97
CA GLN A 165 0.84 -22.89 11.74
C GLN A 165 0.42 -21.57 11.09
N LEU A 166 0.10 -20.58 11.92
CA LEU A 166 -0.30 -19.25 11.45
C LEU A 166 0.91 -18.48 10.93
N GLY A 167 0.82 -17.97 9.71
CA GLY A 167 1.75 -17.03 9.10
C GLY A 167 1.09 -15.70 8.79
N GLY A 168 1.93 -14.67 8.60
CA GLY A 168 1.49 -13.34 8.21
C GLY A 168 2.24 -12.80 7.00
N LEU A 169 1.57 -11.99 6.19
CA LEU A 169 2.20 -11.19 5.16
C LEU A 169 1.64 -9.77 5.24
N GLY A 170 2.51 -8.80 5.53
CA GLY A 170 2.15 -7.39 5.58
C GLY A 170 2.57 -6.68 4.31
N ILE A 171 1.67 -5.85 3.78
CA ILE A 171 1.86 -5.13 2.53
C ILE A 171 1.84 -3.63 2.81
N GLU A 172 2.87 -2.94 2.34
CA GLU A 172 2.92 -1.49 2.22
C GLU A 172 2.70 -1.13 0.74
N VAL A 173 1.73 -0.28 0.45
CA VAL A 173 1.36 0.17 -0.89
C VAL A 173 1.84 1.59 -1.13
N LYS A 174 2.59 1.76 -2.22
CA LYS A 174 3.08 3.05 -2.68
C LYS A 174 2.59 3.32 -4.09
N TYR A 175 2.15 4.55 -4.32
CA TYR A 175 1.76 5.00 -5.64
C TYR A 175 2.65 6.16 -6.10
N THR A 176 2.30 7.40 -5.74
CA THR A 176 3.07 8.60 -6.09
C THR A 176 3.84 9.20 -4.92
N GLU A 177 3.71 8.60 -3.74
CA GLU A 177 4.42 8.97 -2.53
C GLU A 177 5.94 8.82 -2.71
N GLU A 178 6.67 9.71 -2.04
CA GLU A 178 8.09 9.58 -1.77
C GLU A 178 8.29 9.55 -0.25
N GLY A 179 9.54 9.44 0.22
CA GLY A 179 9.82 9.62 1.65
C GLY A 179 9.41 11.02 2.16
N TYR A 180 8.48 11.07 3.13
CA TYR A 180 8.03 12.34 3.73
C TYR A 180 8.90 12.78 4.91
N HIS A 181 8.98 14.10 5.11
CA HIS A 181 9.73 14.72 6.20
C HIS A 181 9.09 14.50 7.58
N PHE A 182 9.94 14.50 8.60
CA PHE A 182 9.57 14.30 10.00
C PHE A 182 8.60 15.35 10.54
N GLY A 183 7.68 14.91 11.42
CA GLY A 183 7.28 15.72 12.56
C GLY A 183 8.32 15.62 13.69
N GLY A 184 8.57 16.70 14.43
CA GLY A 184 9.62 16.72 15.48
C GLY A 184 9.44 15.67 16.58
N LYS A 185 8.20 15.27 16.88
CA LYS A 185 7.88 14.18 17.82
C LYS A 185 8.25 12.81 17.26
N GLU A 186 7.78 12.50 16.05
CA GLU A 186 8.08 11.23 15.36
C GLU A 186 9.60 11.01 15.23
N LYS A 187 10.34 12.08 14.92
CA LYS A 187 11.81 11.99 14.84
C LYS A 187 12.44 11.54 16.14
N ARG A 188 12.01 12.11 17.27
CA ARG A 188 12.55 11.75 18.59
C ARG A 188 12.22 10.31 18.94
N GLU A 189 10.99 9.88 18.72
CA GLU A 189 10.54 8.52 19.06
C GLU A 189 11.23 7.45 18.21
N VAL A 190 11.37 7.70 16.91
CA VAL A 190 12.02 6.76 15.97
C VAL A 190 13.53 6.66 16.21
N MET A 191 14.16 7.74 16.66
CA MET A 191 15.60 7.80 16.92
C MET A 191 15.96 7.55 18.39
N ASP A 192 14.99 7.21 19.24
CA ASP A 192 15.25 6.88 20.64
C ASP A 192 15.80 5.45 20.74
N GLU A 193 16.98 5.31 21.34
CA GLU A 193 17.63 4.02 21.56
C GLU A 193 16.89 3.12 22.55
N LYS A 194 15.97 3.68 23.34
CA LYS A 194 15.08 2.95 24.24
C LYS A 194 13.74 2.60 23.59
N SER A 195 13.50 3.01 22.34
CA SER A 195 12.27 2.69 21.62
C SER A 195 12.17 1.20 21.30
N GLN A 196 10.93 0.71 21.13
CA GLN A 196 10.68 -0.64 20.63
C GLN A 196 11.33 -0.84 19.25
N TYR A 197 11.41 0.20 18.42
CA TYR A 197 12.08 0.11 17.13
C TYR A 197 13.56 -0.28 17.27
N ALA A 198 14.28 0.38 18.18
CA ALA A 198 15.69 0.10 18.43
C ALA A 198 15.90 -1.28 19.07
N ILE A 199 15.06 -1.64 20.03
CA ILE A 199 15.12 -2.95 20.69
C ILE A 199 14.91 -4.07 19.68
N ILE A 200 13.83 -4.03 18.90
CA ILE A 200 13.48 -5.08 17.93
C ILE A 200 14.54 -5.15 16.83
N THR A 201 14.96 -4.01 16.26
CA THR A 201 15.99 -3.98 15.22
C THR A 201 17.27 -4.70 15.66
N ARG A 202 17.67 -4.56 16.92
CA ARG A 202 18.86 -5.21 17.48
C ARG A 202 18.70 -6.72 17.70
N SER A 203 17.51 -7.17 18.10
CA SER A 203 17.30 -8.56 18.53
C SER A 203 16.67 -9.47 17.49
N CYS A 204 16.12 -8.91 16.40
CA CYS A 204 15.28 -9.66 15.46
C CYS A 204 16.02 -10.48 14.39
N GLY A 205 17.34 -10.32 14.27
CA GLY A 205 18.13 -11.06 13.27
C GLY A 205 17.93 -10.64 11.80
N LEU A 206 17.03 -9.68 11.51
CA LEU A 206 16.80 -9.20 10.14
C LEU A 206 17.97 -8.41 9.56
N TYR A 207 18.72 -7.69 10.40
CA TYR A 207 19.73 -6.71 9.97
C TYR A 207 21.13 -7.21 10.21
N LYS A 208 22.05 -6.91 9.28
CA LYS A 208 23.47 -7.22 9.42
C LYS A 208 24.06 -6.55 10.66
N GLU A 209 25.11 -7.14 11.23
CA GLU A 209 25.76 -6.65 12.44
C GLU A 209 26.21 -5.18 12.32
N GLU A 210 26.65 -4.75 11.14
CA GLU A 210 27.05 -3.37 10.84
C GLU A 210 25.93 -2.32 10.95
N ILE A 211 24.68 -2.79 10.96
CA ILE A 211 23.46 -1.99 11.19
C ILE A 211 22.94 -2.24 12.60
N ALA A 212 22.81 -3.50 13.01
CA ALA A 212 22.23 -3.88 14.30
C ALA A 212 23.06 -3.40 15.50
N SER A 213 24.39 -3.39 15.41
CA SER A 213 25.26 -2.95 16.52
C SER A 213 25.27 -1.44 16.76
N LYS A 214 24.77 -0.64 15.80
CA LYS A 214 24.83 0.82 15.86
C LYS A 214 23.61 1.43 16.53
N PRO A 215 23.74 2.59 17.19
CA PRO A 215 22.60 3.40 17.56
C PRO A 215 21.72 3.66 16.32
N ILE A 216 20.41 3.45 16.42
CA ILE A 216 19.45 3.60 15.30
C ILE A 216 19.58 4.96 14.62
N ARG A 217 19.78 6.02 15.41
CA ARG A 217 19.96 7.39 14.91
C ARG A 217 21.17 7.58 14.00
N GLU A 218 22.14 6.66 14.05
CA GLU A 218 23.38 6.65 13.25
C GLU A 218 23.26 5.71 12.05
N THR A 219 22.16 4.95 11.94
CA THR A 219 21.90 4.05 10.81
C THR A 219 21.18 4.78 9.67
N SER A 220 21.25 4.20 8.47
CA SER A 220 20.43 4.67 7.35
C SER A 220 18.93 4.34 7.50
N LEU A 221 18.56 3.41 8.38
CA LEU A 221 17.18 2.93 8.52
C LEU A 221 16.20 4.06 8.89
N CYS A 222 16.63 5.02 9.70
CA CYS A 222 15.79 6.14 10.14
C CYS A 222 15.59 7.24 9.06
N LEU A 223 16.31 7.17 7.93
CA LEU A 223 16.16 8.15 6.85
C LEU A 223 14.76 8.05 6.21
N ASN A 224 14.21 9.19 5.76
CA ASN A 224 12.84 9.27 5.21
C ASN A 224 12.54 8.24 4.10
N LYS A 225 13.55 7.89 3.31
CA LYS A 225 13.44 6.91 2.22
C LYS A 225 13.31 5.45 2.69
N PHE A 226 13.82 5.10 3.88
CA PHE A 226 13.82 3.73 4.39
C PHE A 226 12.88 3.52 5.57
N ARG A 227 12.56 4.58 6.33
CA ARG A 227 11.84 4.48 7.60
C ARG A 227 10.54 3.69 7.54
N GLN A 228 9.70 3.92 6.52
CA GLN A 228 8.41 3.23 6.41
C GLN A 228 8.57 1.74 6.11
N ILE A 229 9.51 1.40 5.21
CA ILE A 229 9.87 0.02 4.87
C ILE A 229 10.43 -0.69 6.11
N TRP A 230 11.35 -0.03 6.79
CA TRP A 230 11.95 -0.51 8.04
C TRP A 230 10.90 -0.78 9.10
N ARG A 231 10.03 0.19 9.41
CA ARG A 231 8.97 0.08 10.42
C ARG A 231 8.00 -1.06 10.12
N ASN A 232 7.56 -1.21 8.88
CA ASN A 232 6.70 -2.35 8.49
C ASN A 232 7.43 -3.69 8.67
N HIS A 233 8.71 -3.76 8.28
CA HIS A 233 9.47 -5.00 8.41
C HIS A 233 9.62 -5.44 9.87
N ILE A 234 9.99 -4.51 10.77
CA ILE A 234 10.10 -4.83 12.21
C ILE A 234 8.75 -4.97 12.91
N LEU A 235 7.68 -4.37 12.38
CA LEU A 235 6.32 -4.62 12.90
C LEU A 235 5.97 -6.09 12.74
N GLY A 236 6.17 -6.63 11.53
CA GLY A 236 5.92 -8.04 11.23
C GLY A 236 6.80 -8.98 12.04
N GLU A 237 8.09 -8.68 12.12
CA GLU A 237 9.03 -9.50 12.89
C GLU A 237 8.73 -9.47 14.39
N SER A 238 8.26 -8.34 14.92
CA SER A 238 7.79 -8.28 16.31
C SER A 238 6.62 -9.23 16.56
N MET A 239 5.78 -9.50 15.56
CA MET A 239 4.70 -10.49 15.70
C MET A 239 5.26 -11.90 15.82
N VAL A 240 6.33 -12.23 15.07
CA VAL A 240 7.04 -13.51 15.16
C VAL A 240 7.68 -13.67 16.54
N MET A 241 8.43 -12.67 17.00
CA MET A 241 9.07 -12.68 18.32
C MET A 241 8.08 -12.84 19.48
N ASN A 242 6.84 -12.35 19.31
CA ASN A 242 5.76 -12.48 20.28
C ASN A 242 4.86 -13.70 20.06
N LYS A 243 5.25 -14.65 19.19
CA LYS A 243 4.52 -15.88 18.90
C LYS A 243 3.08 -15.65 18.44
N MET A 244 2.82 -14.51 17.79
CA MET A 244 1.52 -14.22 17.19
C MET A 244 1.36 -14.91 15.84
N VAL A 245 2.47 -15.08 15.11
CA VAL A 245 2.61 -15.86 13.89
C VAL A 245 3.95 -16.60 13.94
N GLU A 246 4.05 -17.72 13.27
CA GLU A 246 5.29 -18.51 13.16
C GLU A 246 6.28 -17.86 12.18
N ARG A 247 5.77 -17.18 11.17
CA ARG A 247 6.57 -16.51 10.13
C ARG A 247 5.87 -15.28 9.60
N PHE A 248 6.68 -14.36 9.08
CA PHE A 248 6.19 -13.12 8.52
C PHE A 248 6.93 -12.71 7.24
N TYR A 249 6.17 -12.24 6.25
CA TYR A 249 6.73 -11.63 5.04
C TYR A 249 6.33 -10.16 4.93
N SER A 250 7.31 -9.28 4.71
CA SER A 250 7.10 -7.85 4.46
C SER A 250 7.17 -7.58 2.97
N VAL A 251 6.08 -7.07 2.39
CA VAL A 251 5.97 -6.82 0.95
C VAL A 251 5.77 -5.33 0.68
N THR A 252 6.59 -4.76 -0.21
CA THR A 252 6.28 -3.44 -0.77
C THR A 252 5.68 -3.58 -2.17
N LEU A 253 4.49 -3.02 -2.35
CA LEU A 253 3.79 -2.95 -3.64
C LEU A 253 3.92 -1.53 -4.20
N TYR A 254 4.42 -1.39 -5.43
CA TYR A 254 4.66 -0.07 -6.05
C TYR A 254 4.55 -0.12 -7.58
N PRO A 255 4.30 0.98 -8.31
CA PRO A 255 4.33 0.95 -9.77
C PRO A 255 5.78 0.90 -10.29
N CYS A 256 6.04 0.12 -11.34
CA CYS A 256 7.40 -0.04 -11.90
C CYS A 256 8.04 1.30 -12.31
N GLY A 257 7.20 2.23 -12.78
CA GLY A 257 7.58 3.58 -13.18
C GLY A 257 7.99 4.51 -12.04
N ASN A 258 7.77 4.15 -10.76
CA ASN A 258 8.16 5.00 -9.63
C ASN A 258 9.69 4.90 -9.39
N PRO A 259 10.47 5.94 -9.75
CA PRO A 259 11.93 5.86 -9.72
C PRO A 259 12.50 5.85 -8.29
N HIS A 260 11.71 6.23 -7.29
CA HIS A 260 12.13 6.22 -5.90
C HIS A 260 12.23 4.78 -5.39
N PHE A 261 11.14 4.02 -5.46
CA PHE A 261 11.09 2.67 -4.92
C PHE A 261 11.92 1.67 -5.73
N THR A 262 12.03 1.85 -7.05
CA THR A 262 12.95 1.08 -7.90
C THR A 262 14.42 1.21 -7.46
N LYS A 263 14.81 2.32 -6.81
CA LYS A 263 16.17 2.54 -6.28
C LYS A 263 16.30 2.24 -4.79
N VAL A 264 15.24 2.50 -4.01
CA VAL A 264 15.26 2.38 -2.56
C VAL A 264 15.17 0.93 -2.11
N LEU A 265 14.30 0.12 -2.72
CA LEU A 265 14.09 -1.26 -2.29
C LEU A 265 15.34 -2.14 -2.46
N PRO A 266 16.09 -2.07 -3.58
CA PRO A 266 17.37 -2.77 -3.68
C PRO A 266 18.40 -2.32 -2.62
N LYS A 267 18.48 -1.02 -2.34
CA LYS A 267 19.38 -0.50 -1.30
C LYS A 267 18.98 -0.92 0.10
N TYR A 268 17.68 -1.06 0.37
CA TYR A 268 17.21 -1.54 1.66
C TYR A 268 17.65 -2.99 1.90
N ARG A 269 17.64 -3.84 0.86
CA ARG A 269 18.14 -5.22 0.93
C ARG A 269 19.62 -5.31 1.36
N GLU A 270 20.42 -4.30 1.06
CA GLU A 270 21.83 -4.27 1.46
C GLU A 270 22.01 -4.26 2.99
N PHE A 271 21.00 -3.84 3.76
CA PHE A 271 21.03 -3.84 5.23
C PHE A 271 20.70 -5.20 5.87
N LEU A 272 20.17 -6.15 5.09
CA LEU A 272 19.53 -7.36 5.60
C LEU A 272 20.50 -8.55 5.64
N THR A 273 20.32 -9.41 6.64
CA THR A 273 20.93 -10.76 6.68
C THR A 273 20.26 -11.67 5.64
N ASP A 274 20.75 -12.90 5.48
CA ASP A 274 20.07 -13.89 4.64
C ASP A 274 18.64 -14.19 5.12
N TYR A 275 18.43 -14.20 6.45
CA TYR A 275 17.10 -14.29 7.04
C TYR A 275 16.24 -13.07 6.69
N GLY A 276 16.76 -11.85 6.85
CA GLY A 276 16.00 -10.65 6.47
C GLY A 276 15.70 -10.58 4.96
N LEU A 277 16.58 -11.11 4.11
CA LEU A 277 16.35 -11.20 2.67
C LEU A 277 15.26 -12.21 2.31
N SER A 278 15.11 -13.30 3.08
CA SER A 278 14.08 -14.31 2.81
C SER A 278 12.68 -13.80 3.17
N THR A 279 12.55 -12.90 4.14
CA THR A 279 11.28 -12.33 4.62
C THR A 279 10.89 -11.03 3.92
N PHE A 280 11.82 -10.33 3.28
CA PHE A 280 11.55 -9.07 2.57
C PHE A 280 11.32 -9.27 1.07
N LYS A 281 10.11 -8.93 0.60
CA LYS A 281 9.72 -8.99 -0.81
C LYS A 281 9.26 -7.63 -1.32
N PHE A 282 9.26 -7.48 -2.63
CA PHE A 282 8.58 -6.38 -3.29
C PHE A 282 8.12 -6.83 -4.68
N ILE A 283 7.01 -6.24 -5.13
CA ILE A 283 6.43 -6.54 -6.44
C ILE A 283 5.87 -5.25 -7.03
N THR A 284 5.85 -5.16 -8.35
CA THR A 284 5.23 -4.01 -9.01
C THR A 284 3.73 -4.21 -9.20
N PHE A 285 2.96 -3.12 -9.38
CA PHE A 285 1.55 -3.21 -9.75
C PHE A 285 1.35 -4.06 -11.01
N GLU A 286 2.18 -3.84 -12.03
CA GLU A 286 2.15 -4.55 -13.30
C GLU A 286 2.30 -6.05 -13.09
N SER A 287 3.37 -6.47 -12.41
CA SER A 287 3.62 -7.88 -12.13
C SER A 287 2.54 -8.49 -11.24
N LEU A 288 2.04 -7.76 -10.24
CA LEU A 288 0.92 -8.24 -9.43
C LEU A 288 -0.31 -8.52 -10.31
N PHE A 289 -0.68 -7.58 -11.18
CA PHE A 289 -1.87 -7.74 -12.03
C PHE A 289 -1.71 -8.85 -13.06
N ASP A 290 -0.50 -9.10 -13.54
CA ASP A 290 -0.21 -10.28 -14.37
C ASP A 290 -0.39 -11.57 -13.58
N LEU A 291 0.05 -11.64 -12.32
CA LEU A 291 -0.24 -12.78 -11.44
C LEU A 291 -1.74 -12.95 -11.20
N LEU A 292 -2.50 -11.86 -11.04
CA LEU A 292 -3.96 -11.94 -10.94
C LEU A 292 -4.57 -12.58 -12.20
N LYS A 293 -4.10 -12.18 -13.39
CA LYS A 293 -4.55 -12.79 -14.65
C LYS A 293 -4.23 -14.27 -14.73
N VAL A 294 -3.09 -14.70 -14.22
CA VAL A 294 -2.67 -16.10 -14.25
C VAL A 294 -3.56 -16.95 -13.34
N HIS A 295 -3.81 -16.49 -12.12
CA HIS A 295 -4.37 -17.35 -11.06
C HIS A 295 -5.88 -17.21 -10.86
N TYR A 296 -6.48 -16.05 -11.14
CA TYR A 296 -7.92 -15.87 -10.96
C TYR A 296 -8.72 -16.48 -12.13
N PRO A 297 -9.93 -17.00 -11.86
CA PRO A 297 -10.81 -17.54 -12.89
C PRO A 297 -11.06 -16.56 -14.04
N LYS A 298 -11.28 -17.10 -15.24
CA LYS A 298 -11.61 -16.34 -16.47
C LYS A 298 -13.08 -15.89 -16.52
N GLU A 299 -13.67 -15.64 -15.36
CA GLU A 299 -15.03 -15.15 -15.22
C GLU A 299 -15.07 -13.62 -15.40
N SER A 300 -16.18 -13.11 -15.94
CA SER A 300 -16.31 -11.68 -16.28
C SER A 300 -16.04 -10.76 -15.09
N GLN A 301 -16.48 -11.13 -13.88
CA GLN A 301 -16.25 -10.34 -12.67
C GLN A 301 -14.76 -10.11 -12.40
N PHE A 302 -13.95 -11.18 -12.42
CA PHE A 302 -12.50 -11.08 -12.18
C PHE A 302 -11.77 -10.43 -13.35
N GLN A 303 -12.14 -10.75 -14.59
CA GLN A 303 -11.49 -10.14 -15.76
C GLN A 303 -11.74 -8.63 -15.81
N ASN A 304 -12.97 -8.18 -15.58
CA ASN A 304 -13.32 -6.75 -15.56
C ASN A 304 -12.64 -6.01 -14.39
N TRP A 305 -12.49 -6.66 -13.23
CA TRP A 305 -11.77 -6.10 -12.09
C TRP A 305 -10.28 -5.94 -12.39
N ILE A 306 -9.65 -6.96 -12.96
CA ILE A 306 -8.23 -6.92 -13.32
C ILE A 306 -8.00 -5.88 -14.43
N GLU A 307 -8.88 -5.80 -15.42
CA GLU A 307 -8.85 -4.76 -16.45
C GLU A 307 -8.95 -3.36 -15.83
N TYR A 308 -9.90 -3.14 -14.90
CA TYR A 308 -9.99 -1.89 -14.16
C TYR A 308 -8.67 -1.51 -13.48
N LEU A 309 -8.02 -2.45 -12.80
CA LEU A 309 -6.73 -2.20 -12.14
C LEU A 309 -5.67 -1.80 -13.16
N GLN A 310 -5.61 -2.48 -14.30
CA GLN A 310 -4.62 -2.24 -15.36
C GLN A 310 -4.86 -0.95 -16.16
N THR A 311 -6.11 -0.57 -16.36
CA THR A 311 -6.47 0.71 -16.95
C THR A 311 -6.06 1.84 -16.00
N ARG A 312 -6.22 1.64 -14.70
CA ARG A 312 -6.09 2.72 -13.71
C ARG A 312 -4.68 2.96 -13.19
N TYR A 313 -3.93 1.93 -12.81
CA TYR A 313 -2.73 2.09 -11.96
C TYR A 313 -1.34 1.96 -12.63
N PRO A 314 -1.10 1.07 -13.60
CA PRO A 314 0.20 0.86 -14.24
C PRO A 314 0.80 2.09 -14.92
N PHE A 315 2.10 2.05 -15.24
CA PHE A 315 2.74 2.99 -16.17
C PHE A 315 3.44 2.28 -17.33
#